data_AF-A0A1T4VWR2-F1
#
_entry.id   AF-A0A1T4VWR2-F1
#
_cell.length_a   1.000
_cell.length_b   1.000
_cell.length_c   1.000
_cell.angle_alpha   90.00
_cell.angle_beta   90.00
_cell.angle_gamma   90.00
#
_symmetry.space_group_name_H-M   'P 1'
#
loop_
_entity.id
_entity.type
_entity.pdbx_description
1 polymer ?
#
loop_
_entity_poly.entity_id
_entity_poly.type
_entity_poly.pdbx_seq_one_letter_code
_entity_poly.pdbx_strand_id
1 'polypeptide(L)'
;MYAMRRWSARHSNTLKAIYHQIENALVKLYPRLEKIGLEKIEKPLMFIEKPAKRFLFDSQSCGQCTLGSTGMSCPMNCPKTIRNGPCGGVRANGKCEVKPEMDCVWVVAWEGTQNLKPEERAIQIVQPMLDWRLKGKSAWLRSAEQRIRNL
;
A
#
# COMPACT_ATOMS: atom_id res chain seq x y z
N MET A 1 6.61 -6.85 13.84
CA MET A 1 6.04 -6.28 12.60
C MET A 1 6.96 -6.49 11.40
N TYR A 2 8.28 -6.29 11.53
CA TYR A 2 9.26 -6.50 10.44
C TYR A 2 9.18 -7.86 9.71
N ALA A 3 9.06 -8.97 10.46
CA ALA A 3 8.93 -10.31 9.88
C ALA A 3 7.66 -10.45 9.01
N MET A 4 6.53 -9.90 9.46
CA MET A 4 5.27 -9.99 8.74
C MET A 4 5.31 -9.22 7.42
N ARG A 5 5.93 -8.04 7.44
CA ARG A 5 6.17 -7.27 6.22
C ARG A 5 6.97 -8.06 5.17
N ARG A 6 8.04 -8.75 5.58
CA ARG A 6 8.82 -9.60 4.67
C ARG A 6 7.99 -10.79 4.18
N TRP A 7 7.19 -11.39 5.05
CA TRP A 7 6.25 -12.44 4.67
C TRP A 7 5.25 -11.95 3.62
N SER A 8 4.71 -10.74 3.76
CA SER A 8 3.79 -10.15 2.79
C SER A 8 4.43 -9.89 1.42
N ALA A 9 5.69 -9.43 1.38
CA ALA A 9 6.40 -9.28 0.11
C ALA A 9 6.69 -10.64 -0.56
N ARG A 10 6.99 -11.68 0.22
CA ARG A 10 7.18 -13.06 -0.32
C ARG A 10 5.88 -13.65 -0.87
N HIS A 11 4.74 -13.35 -0.26
CA HIS A 11 3.42 -13.81 -0.70
C HIS A 11 2.66 -12.75 -1.49
N SER A 12 3.39 -11.86 -2.18
CA SER A 12 2.83 -10.66 -2.81
C SER A 12 1.80 -11.01 -3.88
N ASN A 13 1.95 -12.11 -4.62
CA ASN A 13 1.00 -12.55 -5.65
C ASN A 13 -0.39 -12.82 -5.06
N THR A 14 -0.47 -13.72 -4.07
CA THR A 14 -1.73 -14.07 -3.39
C THR A 14 -2.33 -12.85 -2.68
N LEU A 15 -1.51 -12.09 -1.95
CA LEU A 15 -1.98 -10.90 -1.24
C LEU A 15 -2.46 -9.81 -2.20
N LYS A 16 -1.80 -9.64 -3.35
CA LYS A 16 -2.25 -8.72 -4.40
C LYS A 16 -3.58 -9.14 -4.98
N ALA A 17 -3.76 -10.43 -5.26
CA ALA A 17 -5.03 -10.96 -5.76
C ALA A 17 -6.18 -10.69 -4.77
N ILE A 18 -5.98 -11.01 -3.48
CA ILE A 18 -6.96 -10.75 -2.41
C ILE A 18 -7.24 -9.24 -2.31
N TYR A 19 -6.18 -8.43 -2.29
CA TYR A 19 -6.29 -6.97 -2.17
C TYR A 19 -7.09 -6.37 -3.34
N HIS A 20 -6.84 -6.82 -4.58
CA HIS A 20 -7.59 -6.39 -5.76
C HIS A 20 -9.04 -6.88 -5.74
N GLN A 21 -9.33 -8.09 -5.26
CA GLN A 21 -10.71 -8.56 -5.09
C GLN A 21 -11.48 -7.67 -4.11
N ILE A 22 -10.87 -7.29 -2.98
CA ILE A 22 -11.47 -6.38 -2.01
C ILE A 22 -11.71 -5.00 -2.64
N GLU A 23 -10.73 -4.43 -3.33
CA GLU A 23 -10.90 -3.14 -4.03
C GLU A 23 -12.03 -3.19 -5.06
N ASN A 24 -12.10 -4.24 -5.88
CA ASN A 24 -13.13 -4.38 -6.90
C ASN A 24 -14.52 -4.55 -6.29
N ALA A 25 -14.64 -5.30 -5.19
CA ALA A 25 -15.89 -5.42 -4.45
C ALA A 25 -16.32 -4.05 -3.87
N LEU A 26 -15.39 -3.30 -3.30
CA LEU A 26 -15.67 -1.96 -2.75
C LEU A 26 -16.06 -0.96 -3.84
N VAL A 27 -15.43 -0.97 -5.01
CA VAL A 27 -15.82 -0.13 -6.15
C VAL A 27 -17.26 -0.45 -6.58
N LYS A 28 -17.63 -1.73 -6.69
CA LYS A 28 -19.01 -2.13 -7.04
C LYS A 28 -20.04 -1.72 -5.99
N LEU A 29 -19.66 -1.74 -4.71
CA LEU A 29 -20.53 -1.35 -3.60
C LEU A 29 -20.59 0.18 -3.41
N TYR A 30 -19.58 0.92 -3.88
CA TYR A 30 -19.43 2.35 -3.62
C TYR A 30 -20.68 3.19 -3.99
N PRO A 31 -21.37 3.01 -5.13
CA PRO A 31 -22.57 3.80 -5.43
C PRO A 31 -23.71 3.60 -4.41
N ARG A 32 -23.76 2.44 -3.74
CA ARG A 32 -24.70 2.19 -2.64
C ARG A 32 -24.22 2.81 -1.34
N LEU A 33 -22.92 2.75 -1.06
CA LEU A 33 -22.29 3.36 0.11
C LEU A 33 -22.42 4.89 0.07
N GLU A 34 -22.29 5.49 -1.11
CA GLU A 34 -22.45 6.94 -1.32
C GLU A 34 -23.85 7.42 -0.93
N LYS A 35 -24.91 6.67 -1.28
CA LYS A 35 -26.29 6.98 -0.90
C LYS A 35 -26.55 6.96 0.61
N ILE A 36 -25.78 6.17 1.35
CA ILE A 36 -25.89 6.04 2.83
C ILE A 36 -25.11 7.16 3.55
N GLY A 37 -24.11 7.73 2.86
CA GLY A 37 -23.20 8.76 3.36
C GLY A 37 -21.82 8.21 3.70
N LEU A 38 -20.82 8.60 2.91
CA LEU A 38 -19.45 8.09 3.01
C LEU A 38 -18.78 8.35 4.36
N GLU A 39 -19.09 9.48 5.01
CA GLU A 39 -18.54 9.83 6.33
C GLU A 39 -18.95 8.83 7.41
N LYS A 40 -20.17 8.29 7.32
CA LYS A 40 -20.68 7.29 8.27
C LYS A 40 -20.00 5.93 8.09
N ILE A 41 -19.57 5.62 6.87
CA ILE A 41 -18.95 4.34 6.50
C ILE A 41 -17.43 4.37 6.68
N GLU A 42 -16.82 5.54 6.55
CA GLU A 42 -15.37 5.69 6.68
C GLU A 42 -14.86 5.29 8.07
N LYS A 43 -15.55 5.67 9.15
CA LYS A 43 -15.17 5.30 10.52
C LYS A 43 -15.16 3.79 10.78
N PRO A 44 -16.24 3.02 10.53
CA PRO A 44 -16.24 1.58 10.75
C PRO A 44 -15.29 0.85 9.80
N LEU A 45 -15.19 1.29 8.54
CA LEU A 45 -14.24 0.68 7.61
C LEU A 45 -12.80 0.93 8.06
N MET A 46 -12.47 2.12 8.55
CA MET A 46 -11.16 2.43 9.12
C MET A 46 -10.81 1.58 10.33
N PHE A 47 -11.79 1.28 11.18
CA PHE A 47 -11.61 0.41 12.34
C PHE A 47 -11.17 -1.01 11.94
N ILE A 48 -11.59 -1.49 10.77
CA ILE A 48 -11.19 -2.78 10.20
C ILE A 48 -9.89 -2.66 9.40
N GLU A 49 -9.82 -1.65 8.52
CA GLU A 49 -8.72 -1.45 7.58
C GLU A 49 -7.39 -1.20 8.31
N LYS A 50 -7.39 -0.34 9.33
CA LYS A 50 -6.18 0.06 10.05
C LYS A 50 -5.47 -1.11 10.74
N PRO A 51 -6.11 -1.92 11.59
CA PRO A 51 -5.43 -3.04 12.24
C PRO A 51 -5.01 -4.11 11.22
N ALA A 52 -5.87 -4.44 10.25
CA ALA A 52 -5.55 -5.43 9.22
C ALA A 52 -4.32 -5.03 8.40
N LYS A 53 -4.29 -3.80 7.88
CA LYS A 53 -3.16 -3.30 7.08
C LYS A 53 -1.90 -3.03 7.92
N ARG A 54 -2.05 -2.65 9.19
CA ARG A 54 -0.91 -2.49 10.11
C ARG A 54 -0.26 -3.84 10.41
N PHE A 55 -1.04 -4.87 10.68
CA PHE A 55 -0.51 -6.20 10.97
C PHE A 55 0.21 -6.80 9.76
N LEU A 56 -0.44 -6.80 8.59
CA LEU A 56 0.09 -7.42 7.38
C LEU A 56 1.27 -6.64 6.78
N PHE A 57 1.10 -5.34 6.55
CA PHE A 57 2.02 -4.56 5.72
C PHE A 57 2.83 -3.52 6.48
N ASP A 58 2.66 -3.44 7.81
CA ASP A 58 3.18 -2.36 8.64
C ASP A 58 2.77 -0.99 8.08
N SER A 59 1.49 -0.85 7.73
CA SER A 59 0.94 0.35 7.11
C SER A 59 0.92 1.54 8.06
N GLN A 60 1.29 2.72 7.54
CA GLN A 60 1.24 4.01 8.26
C GLN A 60 -0.13 4.73 8.13
N SER A 61 -1.14 4.07 7.54
CA SER A 61 -2.49 4.63 7.32
C SER A 61 -2.49 6.04 6.70
N CYS A 62 -1.73 6.20 5.61
CA CYS A 62 -1.56 7.48 4.92
C CYS A 62 -2.76 7.90 4.04
N GLY A 63 -3.82 7.08 3.96
CA GLY A 63 -5.01 7.36 3.15
C GLY A 63 -4.84 7.20 1.63
N GLN A 64 -3.62 6.98 1.13
CA GLN A 64 -3.32 6.76 -0.29
C GLN A 64 -2.37 5.57 -0.46
N CYS A 65 -2.93 4.37 -0.42
CA CYS A 65 -2.19 3.12 -0.45
C CYS A 65 -1.57 2.83 -1.83
N THR A 66 -0.31 2.40 -1.86
CA THR A 66 0.42 2.01 -3.10
C THR A 66 0.91 0.57 -3.08
N LEU A 67 0.37 -0.27 -2.19
CA LEU A 67 0.81 -1.67 -2.01
C LEU A 67 0.76 -2.47 -3.31
N GLY A 68 -0.28 -2.27 -4.13
CA GLY A 68 -0.45 -2.93 -5.44
C GLY A 68 0.69 -2.69 -6.42
N SER A 69 1.34 -1.52 -6.34
CA SER A 69 2.46 -1.13 -7.20
C SER A 69 3.82 -1.51 -6.61
N THR A 70 3.90 -1.71 -5.30
CA THR A 70 5.15 -1.86 -4.53
C THR A 70 5.34 -3.28 -4.00
N GLY A 71 4.76 -4.28 -4.67
CA GLY A 71 4.96 -5.69 -4.30
C GLY A 71 4.50 -6.01 -2.88
N MET A 72 3.42 -5.36 -2.42
CA MET A 72 2.90 -5.47 -1.04
C MET A 72 3.86 -4.93 0.05
N SER A 73 4.84 -4.08 -0.30
CA SER A 73 5.71 -3.39 0.65
C SER A 73 5.33 -1.92 0.79
N CYS A 74 4.94 -1.47 1.98
CA CYS A 74 4.57 -0.06 2.18
C CYS A 74 5.82 0.86 2.09
N PRO A 75 5.88 1.83 1.16
CA PRO A 75 7.04 2.73 1.03
C PRO A 75 7.16 3.71 2.21
N MET A 76 6.06 3.98 2.91
CA MET A 76 6.04 4.87 4.09
C MET A 76 6.80 4.31 5.29
N ASN A 77 7.25 3.06 5.23
CA ASN A 77 8.17 2.49 6.22
C ASN A 77 9.63 2.93 6.01
N CYS A 78 9.92 3.68 4.94
CA CYS A 78 11.21 4.34 4.78
C CYS A 78 11.36 5.43 5.84
N PRO A 79 12.49 5.52 6.57
CA PRO A 79 12.75 6.63 7.48
C PRO A 79 12.72 8.00 6.79
N LYS A 80 13.03 8.04 5.48
CA LYS A 80 12.98 9.25 4.65
C LYS A 80 11.60 9.50 4.02
N THR A 81 10.63 8.61 4.24
CA THR A 81 9.25 8.70 3.70
C THR A 81 9.16 8.84 2.17
N ILE A 82 10.16 8.31 1.44
CA ILE A 82 10.22 8.40 -0.02
C ILE A 82 9.22 7.43 -0.66
N ARG A 83 8.31 7.99 -1.45
CA ARG A 83 7.20 7.27 -2.09
C ARG A 83 7.54 6.66 -3.46
N ASN A 84 8.58 7.15 -4.13
CA ASN A 84 8.97 6.71 -5.46
C ASN A 84 10.47 6.37 -5.49
N GLY A 85 10.79 5.09 -5.57
CA GLY A 85 12.15 4.57 -5.74
C GLY A 85 13.07 4.64 -4.51
N PRO A 86 14.18 3.89 -4.54
CA PRO A 86 15.20 3.95 -3.50
C PRO A 86 15.88 5.33 -3.45
N CYS A 87 16.37 5.72 -2.28
CA CYS A 87 17.00 7.03 -2.06
C CYS A 87 18.45 7.16 -2.54
N GLY A 88 18.96 6.19 -3.29
CA GLY A 88 20.39 6.07 -3.66
C GLY A 88 21.29 5.54 -2.54
N GLY A 89 20.97 5.77 -1.26
CA GLY A 89 21.78 5.29 -0.12
C GLY A 89 21.58 3.83 0.29
N VAL A 90 21.10 2.96 -0.60
CA VAL A 90 20.94 1.54 -0.26
C VAL A 90 22.32 0.93 -0.06
N ARG A 91 22.57 0.31 1.09
CA ARG A 91 23.85 -0.36 1.38
C ARG A 91 24.04 -1.55 0.44
N ALA A 92 25.29 -1.92 0.16
CA ALA A 92 25.62 -3.06 -0.71
C ALA A 92 24.96 -4.38 -0.29
N ASN A 93 24.67 -4.55 1.00
CA ASN A 93 23.95 -5.71 1.55
C ASN A 93 22.41 -5.57 1.51
N GLY A 94 21.86 -4.60 0.76
CA GLY A 94 20.43 -4.37 0.63
C GLY A 94 19.78 -3.62 1.79
N LYS A 95 20.56 -3.15 2.78
CA LYS A 95 20.04 -2.51 4.00
C LYS A 95 19.88 -0.99 3.86
N CYS A 96 19.08 -0.40 4.75
CA CYS A 96 18.84 1.03 4.77
C CYS A 96 20.09 1.82 5.18
N GLU A 97 20.28 3.00 4.58
CA GLU A 97 21.33 3.94 4.94
C GLU A 97 21.23 4.38 6.41
N VAL A 98 20.04 4.84 6.79
CA VAL A 98 19.75 5.52 8.06
C VAL A 98 19.61 4.54 9.21
N LYS A 99 19.07 3.35 8.93
CA LYS A 99 18.80 2.29 9.91
C LYS A 99 19.49 1.00 9.45
N PRO A 100 20.75 0.76 9.84
CA PRO A 100 21.55 -0.35 9.34
C PRO A 100 20.94 -1.73 9.57
N GLU A 101 20.06 -1.89 10.54
CA GLU A 101 19.43 -3.14 10.95
C GLU A 101 18.24 -3.54 10.07
N MET A 102 17.61 -2.58 9.38
CA MET A 102 16.46 -2.84 8.51
C MET A 102 16.86 -3.01 7.04
N ASP A 103 16.18 -3.91 6.34
CA ASP A 103 16.31 -4.03 4.88
C ASP A 103 15.65 -2.80 4.23
N CYS A 104 16.23 -2.36 3.11
CA CYS A 104 15.69 -1.24 2.37
C CYS A 104 14.28 -1.57 1.87
N VAL A 105 13.35 -0.64 2.11
CA VAL A 105 11.93 -0.83 1.77
C VAL A 105 11.70 -1.11 0.28
N TRP A 106 12.54 -0.52 -0.57
CA TRP A 106 12.49 -0.61 -2.02
C TRP A 106 13.16 -1.88 -2.55
N VAL A 107 14.15 -2.42 -1.83
CA VAL A 107 14.68 -3.75 -2.12
C VAL A 107 13.60 -4.79 -1.88
N VAL A 108 12.93 -4.74 -0.71
CA VAL A 108 11.80 -5.62 -0.38
C VAL A 108 10.63 -5.45 -1.37
N ALA A 109 10.34 -4.20 -1.78
CA ALA A 109 9.30 -3.94 -2.78
C ALA A 109 9.64 -4.56 -4.14
N TRP A 110 10.90 -4.43 -4.57
CA TRP A 110 11.39 -5.01 -5.82
C TRP A 110 11.30 -6.53 -5.79
N GLU A 111 11.80 -7.18 -4.74
CA GLU A 111 11.66 -8.63 -4.52
C GLU A 111 10.19 -9.07 -4.58
N GLY A 112 9.31 -8.34 -3.89
CA GLY A 112 7.88 -8.62 -3.93
C GLY A 112 7.27 -8.48 -5.31
N THR A 113 7.74 -7.53 -6.13
CA THR A 113 7.24 -7.38 -7.52
C THR A 113 7.72 -8.48 -8.46
N GLN A 114 8.87 -9.11 -8.17
CA GLN A 114 9.35 -10.24 -8.97
C GLN A 114 8.41 -11.45 -8.88
N ASN A 115 7.70 -11.61 -7.75
CA ASN A 115 6.71 -12.68 -7.58
C ASN A 115 5.38 -12.39 -8.30
N LEU A 116 5.19 -11.18 -8.84
CA LEU A 116 4.01 -10.80 -9.61
C LEU A 116 4.19 -11.12 -11.09
N LYS A 117 3.07 -11.31 -11.79
CA LYS A 117 3.07 -11.48 -13.24
C LYS A 117 3.60 -10.20 -13.92
N PRO A 118 4.33 -10.28 -15.04
CA PRO A 118 4.94 -9.13 -15.70
C PRO A 118 3.98 -7.97 -15.95
N GLU A 119 2.76 -8.25 -16.40
CA GLU A 119 1.69 -7.29 -16.68
C GLU A 119 1.18 -6.56 -15.43
N GLU A 120 1.39 -7.12 -14.24
CA GLU A 120 0.97 -6.54 -12.96
C GLU A 120 2.07 -5.72 -12.29
N ARG A 121 3.29 -5.71 -12.84
CA ARG A 121 4.44 -5.01 -12.25
C ARG A 121 4.33 -3.50 -12.50
N ALA A 122 3.84 -2.80 -11.49
CA ALA A 122 3.65 -1.34 -11.53
C ALA A 122 4.70 -0.55 -10.74
N ILE A 123 5.83 -1.17 -10.35
CA ILE A 123 6.84 -0.51 -9.49
C ILE A 123 7.55 0.68 -10.15
N GLN A 124 7.57 0.70 -11.48
CA GLN A 124 8.13 1.79 -12.28
C GLN A 124 7.12 2.91 -12.54
N ILE A 125 5.83 2.69 -12.23
CA ILE A 125 4.79 3.70 -12.38
C ILE A 125 4.90 4.70 -11.23
N VAL A 126 5.32 5.92 -11.57
CA VAL A 126 5.44 7.02 -10.62
C VAL A 126 4.09 7.28 -9.94
N GLN A 127 4.08 7.19 -8.61
CA GLN A 127 2.90 7.45 -7.81
C GLN A 127 2.81 8.94 -7.49
N PRO A 128 1.58 9.50 -7.41
CA PRO A 128 1.41 10.89 -7.03
C PRO A 128 1.98 11.16 -5.64
N MET A 129 2.33 12.42 -5.37
CA MET A 129 2.77 12.86 -4.05
C MET A 129 1.73 12.51 -2.99
N LEU A 130 2.20 12.22 -1.78
CA LEU A 130 1.31 11.94 -0.65
C LEU A 130 0.62 13.22 -0.19
N ASP A 131 -0.72 13.20 -0.15
CA ASP A 131 -1.51 14.24 0.51
C ASP A 131 -1.64 13.91 2.00
N TRP A 132 -0.90 14.65 2.83
CA TRP A 132 -0.89 14.47 4.28
C TRP A 132 -2.23 14.77 4.95
N ARG A 133 -3.13 15.52 4.30
CA ARG A 133 -4.49 15.79 4.81
C ARG A 133 -5.36 14.52 4.83
N LEU A 134 -4.95 13.48 4.11
CA LEU A 134 -5.62 12.18 4.06
C LEU A 134 -5.10 11.18 5.10
N LYS A 135 -4.12 11.57 5.93
CA LYS A 135 -3.60 10.71 6.99
C LYS A 135 -4.73 10.33 7.96
N GLY A 136 -4.88 9.03 8.21
CA GLY A 136 -5.95 8.50 9.06
C GLY A 136 -7.30 8.32 8.36
N LYS A 137 -7.41 8.64 7.06
CA LYS A 137 -8.59 8.33 6.24
C LYS A 137 -8.47 6.94 5.59
N SER A 138 -9.60 6.39 5.13
CA SER A 138 -9.65 5.06 4.51
C SER A 138 -9.00 5.08 3.14
N ALA A 139 -7.92 4.32 2.97
CA ALA A 139 -7.28 4.24 1.67
C ALA A 139 -8.13 3.45 0.66
N TRP A 140 -8.95 2.51 1.14
CA TRP A 140 -9.86 1.78 0.28
C TRP A 140 -11.00 2.64 -0.27
N LEU A 141 -11.64 3.47 0.57
CA LEU A 141 -12.68 4.38 0.06
C LEU A 141 -12.13 5.39 -0.93
N ARG A 142 -10.94 5.96 -0.67
CA ARG A 142 -10.31 6.90 -1.60
C ARG A 142 -9.90 6.25 -2.91
N SER A 143 -9.40 5.01 -2.85
CA SER A 143 -9.11 4.24 -4.06
C SER A 143 -10.38 3.97 -4.87
N ALA A 144 -11.48 3.60 -4.20
CA ALA A 144 -12.76 3.36 -4.86
C ALA A 144 -13.34 4.64 -5.49
N GLU A 145 -13.33 5.75 -4.75
CA GLU A 145 -13.73 7.09 -5.23
C GLU A 145 -12.92 7.50 -6.47
N GLN A 146 -11.59 7.36 -6.41
CA GLN A 146 -10.71 7.70 -7.53
C GLN A 146 -10.96 6.84 -8.76
N ARG A 147 -11.20 5.53 -8.59
CA ARG A 147 -11.52 4.64 -9.71
C ARG A 147 -12.84 5.01 -10.37
N ILE A 148 -13.86 5.35 -9.60
CA ILE A 148 -15.17 5.73 -10.14
C ILE A 148 -15.12 7.06 -10.87
N ARG A 149 -14.35 8.04 -10.38
CA ARG A 149 -14.16 9.32 -11.09
C ARG A 149 -13.39 9.20 -12.41
N ASN A 150 -12.62 8.13 -12.57
CA ASN A 150 -11.83 7.87 -13.77
C ASN A 150 -12.56 6.93 -14.77
N LEU A 151 -13.74 6.42 -14.42
CA LEU A 151 -14.64 5.65 -15.29
C LEU A 151 -15.65 6.60 -15.96
#